data_AF-A8PSU3-F1
#
_entry.id   AF-A8PSU3-F1
#
_cell.length_a   1.000
_cell.length_b   1.000
_cell.length_c   1.000
_cell.angle_alpha   90.00
_cell.angle_beta   90.00
_cell.angle_gamma   90.00
#
_symmetry.space_group_name_H-M   'P 1'
#
loop_
_entity.id
_entity.type
_entity.pdbx_description
1 polymer ?
#
loop_
_entity_poly.entity_id
_entity_poly.type
_entity_poly.pdbx_seq_one_letter_code
_entity_poly.pdbx_strand_id
1 'polypeptide(L)'
;MLGPPAEFLISFGARFVPCMRSVPGLPPTNMIPCLKESTSSQQKFMKDQMCSLAHICGLDDPKNPDQGYRFVSAIFVHAGIVHILFNLIVLLTLCCQIEKLIGTIAYAIVFMAGGIGGNLLGGNFGLIGQPALGASGAVYTCISFEMIDLIYNWKYEIKPKTRLTVSIIFAVLGLALGLLPGLDNFSHIGGFCVGILGGMVFAPSIHSTKTHMFINWLCRLIGMGLLIAFIVALVLNFYRNDDPATACKWCRYLSCLPMFDACRGYGTYYELGTYAYSHLRYINYDFRWRFYNELATKKRLPSSHYLSTSPFLSPLFCDLLGILSV
;
A
#
# COMPACT_ATOMS: atom_id res chain seq x y z
N MET A 1 4.46 -8.59 -9.68
CA MET A 1 5.65 -7.83 -9.24
C MET A 1 6.85 -8.76 -9.19
N LEU A 2 8.08 -8.28 -9.38
CA LEU A 2 9.29 -9.09 -9.17
C LEU A 2 9.54 -9.28 -7.67
N GLY A 3 8.93 -10.31 -7.09
CA GLY A 3 9.02 -10.58 -5.65
C GLY A 3 8.42 -11.93 -5.28
N PRO A 4 8.35 -12.21 -3.96
CA PRO A 4 7.88 -13.48 -3.46
C PRO A 4 6.38 -13.68 -3.71
N PRO A 5 5.91 -14.94 -3.67
CA PRO A 5 4.51 -15.28 -3.85
C PRO A 5 3.62 -14.81 -2.68
N ALA A 6 2.30 -14.78 -2.89
CA ALA A 6 1.32 -14.24 -1.94
C ALA A 6 1.35 -14.97 -0.59
N GLU A 7 1.52 -16.28 -0.58
CA GLU A 7 1.54 -17.12 0.63
C GLU A 7 2.73 -16.78 1.52
N PHE A 8 3.88 -16.50 0.90
CA PHE A 8 5.07 -16.03 1.61
C PHE A 8 4.81 -14.67 2.24
N LEU A 9 4.20 -13.74 1.50
CA LEU A 9 3.87 -12.40 2.00
C LEU A 9 2.86 -12.46 3.17
N ILE A 10 1.87 -13.35 3.10
CA ILE A 10 0.93 -13.62 4.20
C ILE A 10 1.70 -14.14 5.42
N SER A 11 2.56 -15.14 5.25
CA SER A 11 3.34 -15.70 6.36
C SER A 11 4.29 -14.66 6.98
N PHE A 12 4.79 -13.72 6.18
CA PHE A 12 5.72 -12.67 6.60
C PHE A 12 5.04 -11.42 7.21
N GLY A 13 3.72 -11.44 7.38
CA GLY A 13 3.00 -10.37 8.08
C GLY A 13 2.29 -9.34 7.18
N ALA A 14 2.02 -9.66 5.91
CA ALA A 14 1.10 -8.86 5.11
C ALA A 14 -0.31 -8.83 5.73
N ARG A 15 -1.07 -7.78 5.42
CA ARG A 15 -2.48 -7.67 5.82
C ARG A 15 -3.28 -8.70 5.05
N PHE A 16 -3.86 -9.65 5.76
CA PHE A 16 -4.72 -10.67 5.18
C PHE A 16 -5.88 -10.94 6.14
N VAL A 17 -7.08 -10.51 5.76
CA VAL A 17 -8.24 -10.42 6.68
C VAL A 17 -8.59 -11.77 7.33
N PRO A 18 -8.58 -12.91 6.60
CA PRO A 18 -8.84 -14.21 7.23
C PRO A 18 -7.84 -14.65 8.31
N CYS A 19 -6.62 -14.10 8.35
CA CYS A 19 -5.70 -14.34 9.47
C CYS A 19 -6.02 -13.47 10.69
N MET A 20 -6.75 -12.36 10.49
CA MET A 20 -6.96 -11.32 11.50
C MET A 20 -8.31 -11.43 12.21
N ARG A 21 -9.29 -12.05 11.55
CA ARG A 21 -10.64 -12.32 12.06
C ARG A 21 -11.32 -13.43 11.26
N SER A 22 -12.39 -13.99 11.80
CA SER A 22 -13.23 -14.96 11.08
C SER A 22 -13.95 -14.31 9.90
N VAL A 23 -13.96 -14.99 8.76
CA VAL A 23 -14.61 -14.56 7.52
C VAL A 23 -15.41 -15.74 6.96
N PRO A 24 -16.76 -15.68 6.89
CA PRO A 24 -17.57 -16.80 6.41
C PRO A 24 -17.21 -17.30 5.01
N GLY A 25 -16.81 -16.37 4.12
CA GLY A 25 -16.43 -16.68 2.74
C GLY A 25 -15.05 -17.31 2.55
N LEU A 26 -14.17 -17.23 3.56
CA LEU A 26 -12.81 -17.77 3.52
C LEU A 26 -12.47 -18.38 4.89
N PRO A 27 -13.08 -19.52 5.24
CA PRO A 27 -12.81 -20.14 6.52
C PRO A 27 -11.35 -20.62 6.61
N PRO A 28 -10.82 -20.79 7.83
CA PRO A 28 -9.44 -21.26 8.08
C PRO A 28 -9.12 -22.63 7.45
N THR A 29 -10.14 -23.42 7.13
CA THR A 29 -10.03 -24.72 6.44
C THR A 29 -9.80 -24.59 4.93
N ASN A 30 -9.93 -23.39 4.36
CA ASN A 30 -9.67 -23.17 2.94
C ASN A 30 -8.24 -23.58 2.59
N MET A 31 -8.11 -24.27 1.46
CA MET A 31 -6.84 -24.83 1.03
C MET A 31 -6.18 -23.88 0.01
N ILE A 32 -4.93 -23.53 0.27
CA ILE A 32 -4.07 -22.72 -0.61
C ILE A 32 -2.71 -23.41 -0.77
N PRO A 33 -1.92 -23.13 -1.82
CA PRO A 33 -0.63 -23.78 -2.01
C PRO A 33 0.28 -23.62 -0.80
N CYS A 34 0.96 -24.69 -0.40
CA CYS A 34 1.95 -24.61 0.67
C CYS A 34 3.14 -23.73 0.27
N LEU A 35 3.81 -23.11 1.24
CA LEU A 35 4.98 -22.24 1.04
C LEU A 35 6.09 -22.86 0.17
N LYS A 36 6.29 -24.18 0.28
CA LYS A 36 7.30 -24.93 -0.50
C LYS A 36 6.99 -24.92 -2.00
N GLU A 37 5.71 -24.87 -2.34
CA GLU A 37 5.19 -24.96 -3.71
C GLU A 37 4.95 -23.57 -4.33
N SER A 38 5.02 -22.50 -3.52
CA SER A 38 4.71 -21.13 -3.94
C SER A 38 5.69 -20.53 -4.97
N THR A 39 6.80 -21.21 -5.28
CA THR A 39 7.73 -20.82 -6.37
C THR A 39 7.41 -21.49 -7.71
N SER A 40 6.48 -22.45 -7.72
CA SER A 40 6.03 -23.15 -8.93
C SER A 40 5.13 -22.24 -9.77
N SER A 41 5.35 -22.20 -11.08
CA SER A 41 4.46 -21.50 -12.02
C SER A 41 3.17 -22.29 -12.32
N GLN A 42 2.95 -23.41 -11.64
CA GLN A 42 1.80 -24.27 -11.83
C GLN A 42 0.57 -23.71 -11.12
N GLN A 43 -0.57 -23.73 -11.81
CA GLN A 43 -1.88 -23.35 -11.28
C GLN A 43 -2.68 -24.54 -10.74
N LYS A 44 -2.12 -25.74 -10.86
CA LYS A 44 -2.71 -27.00 -10.41
C LYS A 44 -1.79 -27.61 -9.37
N PHE A 45 -2.35 -27.88 -8.21
CA PHE A 45 -1.64 -28.44 -7.08
C PHE A 45 -2.30 -29.76 -6.68
N MET A 46 -1.48 -30.76 -6.37
CA MET A 46 -1.94 -32.00 -5.75
C MET A 46 -2.36 -31.75 -4.31
N LYS A 47 -3.08 -32.71 -3.71
CA LYS A 47 -3.64 -32.55 -2.36
C LYS A 47 -2.58 -32.35 -1.27
N ASP A 48 -1.41 -32.97 -1.44
CA ASP A 48 -0.23 -32.87 -0.56
C ASP A 48 0.53 -31.54 -0.72
N GLN A 49 0.29 -30.82 -1.82
CA GLN A 49 0.87 -29.50 -2.11
C GLN A 49 0.00 -28.34 -1.58
N MET A 50 -1.13 -28.65 -0.95
CA MET A 50 -2.10 -27.68 -0.44
C MET A 50 -2.07 -27.67 1.10
N CYS A 51 -2.02 -26.47 1.66
CA CYS A 51 -2.02 -26.19 3.09
C CYS A 51 -3.31 -25.46 3.47
N SER A 52 -3.80 -25.69 4.69
CA SER A 52 -4.93 -24.91 5.19
C SER A 52 -4.51 -23.45 5.40
N LEU A 53 -5.47 -22.55 5.28
CA LEU A 53 -5.27 -21.13 5.54
C LEU A 53 -4.81 -20.89 6.97
N ALA A 54 -5.32 -21.66 7.93
CA ALA A 54 -4.83 -21.66 9.30
C ALA A 54 -3.33 -21.96 9.41
N HIS A 55 -2.82 -22.91 8.61
CA HIS A 55 -1.40 -23.25 8.59
C HIS A 55 -0.55 -22.12 8.00
N ILE A 56 -1.00 -21.50 6.90
CA ILE A 56 -0.27 -20.38 6.26
C ILE A 56 -0.29 -19.11 7.13
N CYS A 57 -1.42 -18.84 7.78
CA CYS A 57 -1.54 -17.74 8.73
C CYS A 57 -0.73 -18.00 10.02
N GLY A 58 -0.43 -19.27 10.36
CA GLY A 58 0.14 -19.64 11.65
C GLY A 58 -0.82 -19.36 12.80
N LEU A 59 -2.08 -19.79 12.69
CA LEU A 59 -3.09 -19.57 13.73
C LEU A 59 -2.96 -20.59 14.86
N ASP A 60 -2.89 -20.11 16.11
CA ASP A 60 -2.92 -20.95 17.31
C ASP A 60 -4.35 -21.49 17.57
N ASP A 61 -5.36 -20.62 17.45
CA ASP A 61 -6.78 -20.99 17.46
C ASP A 61 -7.44 -20.66 16.11
N PRO A 62 -7.60 -21.66 15.22
CA PRO A 62 -8.26 -21.45 13.93
C PRO A 62 -9.69 -20.93 14.04
N LYS A 63 -10.40 -21.17 15.16
CA LYS A 63 -11.80 -20.72 15.31
C LYS A 63 -11.89 -19.22 15.58
N ASN A 64 -10.87 -18.63 16.19
CA ASN A 64 -10.83 -17.22 16.56
C ASN A 64 -9.52 -16.56 16.09
N PRO A 65 -9.35 -16.27 14.78
CA PRO A 65 -8.16 -15.57 14.30
C PRO A 65 -8.05 -14.17 14.91
N ASP A 66 -6.87 -13.79 15.38
CA ASP A 66 -6.65 -12.58 16.19
C ASP A 66 -5.35 -11.82 15.85
N GLN A 67 -4.85 -11.96 14.61
CA GLN A 67 -3.57 -11.37 14.19
C GLN A 67 -3.67 -9.87 13.83
N GLY A 68 -4.22 -9.05 14.73
CA GLY A 68 -4.41 -7.60 14.55
C GLY A 68 -3.11 -6.80 14.32
N TYR A 69 -1.95 -7.34 14.75
CA TYR A 69 -0.63 -6.75 14.49
C TYR A 69 -0.35 -6.55 12.99
N ARG A 70 -1.06 -7.27 12.11
CA ARG A 70 -0.97 -7.14 10.66
C ARG A 70 -1.37 -5.77 10.12
N PHE A 71 -2.11 -4.95 10.88
CA PHE A 71 -2.32 -3.54 10.52
C PHE A 71 -1.03 -2.72 10.54
N VAL A 72 -0.05 -3.13 11.35
CA VAL A 72 1.26 -2.47 11.50
C VAL A 72 2.32 -3.16 10.65
N SER A 73 2.47 -4.48 10.77
CA SER A 73 3.54 -5.21 10.07
C SER A 73 3.45 -5.07 8.56
N ALA A 74 2.24 -5.01 8.01
CA ALA A 74 2.01 -4.86 6.57
C ALA A 74 2.65 -3.60 5.97
N ILE A 75 2.87 -2.54 6.77
CA ILE A 75 3.52 -1.29 6.32
C ILE A 75 4.96 -1.55 5.87
N PHE A 76 5.63 -2.54 6.48
CA PHE A 76 7.05 -2.83 6.26
C PHE A 76 7.28 -3.92 5.20
N VAL A 77 6.27 -4.75 4.92
CA VAL A 77 6.34 -5.82 3.92
C VAL A 77 6.14 -5.25 2.51
N HIS A 78 6.92 -5.70 1.53
CA HIS A 78 6.83 -5.22 0.14
C HIS A 78 6.76 -6.40 -0.84
N ALA A 79 5.92 -6.27 -1.88
CA ALA A 79 5.64 -7.34 -2.85
C ALA A 79 6.76 -7.57 -3.87
N GLY A 80 7.87 -6.82 -3.80
CA GLY A 80 9.01 -6.99 -4.69
C GLY A 80 9.88 -5.74 -4.83
N ILE A 81 10.97 -5.89 -5.60
CA ILE A 81 12.00 -4.86 -5.76
C ILE A 81 11.45 -3.58 -6.41
N VAL A 82 10.61 -3.73 -7.43
CA VAL A 82 9.98 -2.58 -8.10
C VAL A 82 9.05 -1.84 -7.13
N HIS A 83 8.29 -2.57 -6.31
CA HIS A 83 7.35 -1.98 -5.36
C HIS A 83 8.08 -1.16 -4.29
N ILE A 84 9.13 -1.72 -3.68
CA ILE A 84 9.91 -1.00 -2.67
C ILE A 84 10.63 0.20 -3.28
N LEU A 85 11.15 0.10 -4.52
CA LEU A 85 11.83 1.22 -5.19
C LEU A 85 10.90 2.43 -5.36
N PHE A 86 9.68 2.23 -5.85
CA PHE A 86 8.71 3.33 -5.98
C PHE A 86 8.35 3.94 -4.62
N ASN A 87 8.14 3.13 -3.58
CA ASN A 87 7.89 3.66 -2.24
C ASN A 87 9.08 4.46 -1.71
N LEU A 88 10.31 3.96 -1.90
CA LEU A 88 11.53 4.65 -1.45
C LEU A 88 11.74 5.98 -2.16
N ILE A 89 11.44 6.08 -3.46
CA ILE A 89 11.52 7.35 -4.19
C ILE A 89 10.63 8.40 -3.51
N VAL A 90 9.39 8.06 -3.18
CA VAL A 90 8.47 9.03 -2.54
C VAL A 90 8.84 9.28 -1.07
N LEU A 91 9.29 8.24 -0.35
CA LEU A 91 9.75 8.39 1.04
C LEU A 91 10.93 9.35 1.16
N LEU A 92 11.95 9.18 0.31
CA LEU A 92 13.18 9.97 0.34
C LEU A 92 13.02 11.36 -0.27
N THR A 93 11.90 11.63 -0.94
CA THR A 93 11.58 12.94 -1.50
C THR A 93 10.53 13.63 -0.63
N LEU A 94 9.26 13.40 -0.91
CA LEU A 94 8.13 14.05 -0.27
C LEU A 94 8.08 13.80 1.24
N CYS A 95 8.13 12.54 1.68
CA CYS A 95 7.96 12.28 3.12
C CYS A 95 9.14 12.83 3.95
N CYS A 96 10.36 12.86 3.40
CA CYS A 96 11.50 13.53 4.04
C CYS A 96 11.29 15.05 4.17
N GLN A 97 10.63 15.69 3.20
CA GLN A 97 10.25 17.11 3.34
C GLN A 97 9.24 17.31 4.47
N ILE A 98 8.23 16.45 4.57
CA ILE A 98 7.26 16.49 5.67
C ILE A 98 7.94 16.26 7.01
N GLU A 99 8.87 15.30 7.10
CA GLU A 99 9.65 15.06 8.34
C GLU A 99 10.41 16.31 8.77
N LYS A 100 11.08 16.99 7.84
CA LYS A 100 11.79 18.25 8.13
C LYS A 100 10.85 19.38 8.54
N LEU A 101 9.62 19.38 8.02
CA LEU A 101 8.61 20.40 8.30
C LEU A 101 8.05 20.30 9.73
N ILE A 102 7.68 19.10 10.17
CA ILE A 102 6.99 18.90 11.47
C ILE A 102 7.85 18.23 12.54
N GLY A 103 9.06 17.81 12.19
CA GLY A 103 9.97 17.06 13.06
C GLY A 103 9.67 15.56 13.10
N THR A 104 10.71 14.78 13.40
CA THR A 104 10.71 13.30 13.33
C THR A 104 9.61 12.64 14.15
N ILE A 105 9.30 13.13 15.36
CA ILE A 105 8.29 12.50 16.23
C ILE A 105 6.89 12.68 15.66
N ALA A 106 6.52 13.90 15.28
CA ALA A 106 5.20 14.18 14.70
C ALA A 106 5.04 13.45 13.35
N TYR A 107 6.09 13.45 12.54
CA TYR A 107 6.12 12.69 11.29
C TYR A 107 5.92 11.19 11.52
N ALA A 108 6.64 10.58 12.45
CA ALA A 108 6.49 9.15 12.75
C ALA A 108 5.05 8.82 13.19
N ILE A 109 4.42 9.66 14.02
CA ILE A 109 3.03 9.47 14.45
C ILE A 109 2.08 9.54 13.25
N VAL A 110 2.17 10.59 12.43
CA VAL A 110 1.28 10.78 11.26
C VAL A 110 1.50 9.67 10.23
N PHE A 111 2.75 9.31 9.94
CA PHE A 111 3.10 8.26 9.00
C PHE A 111 2.54 6.89 9.43
N MET A 112 2.74 6.53 10.71
CA MET A 112 2.23 5.27 11.24
C MET A 112 0.70 5.27 11.33
N ALA A 113 0.07 6.35 11.79
CA ALA A 113 -1.38 6.48 11.80
C ALA A 113 -1.97 6.36 10.39
N GLY A 114 -1.29 6.93 9.40
CA GLY A 114 -1.62 6.85 7.98
C GLY A 114 -1.57 5.44 7.42
N GLY A 115 -0.48 4.72 7.66
CA GLY A 115 -0.33 3.32 7.26
C GLY A 115 -1.37 2.41 7.94
N ILE A 116 -1.59 2.58 9.25
CA ILE A 116 -2.58 1.82 10.02
C ILE A 116 -4.01 2.16 9.55
N GLY A 117 -4.34 3.43 9.39
CA GLY A 117 -5.66 3.88 8.92
C GLY A 117 -5.96 3.41 7.49
N GLY A 118 -4.95 3.40 6.62
CA GLY A 118 -5.02 2.76 5.31
C GLY A 118 -5.34 1.27 5.42
N ASN A 119 -4.52 0.53 6.16
CA ASN A 119 -4.72 -0.91 6.36
C ASN A 119 -6.08 -1.24 7.01
N LEU A 120 -6.57 -0.39 7.92
CA LEU A 120 -7.91 -0.49 8.51
C LEU A 120 -9.00 -0.31 7.46
N LEU A 121 -8.94 0.74 6.63
CA LEU A 121 -9.93 0.96 5.58
C LEU A 121 -9.92 -0.18 4.54
N GLY A 122 -8.72 -0.62 4.13
CA GLY A 122 -8.53 -1.76 3.24
C GLY A 122 -9.01 -3.09 3.82
N GLY A 123 -8.87 -3.30 5.14
CA GLY A 123 -9.40 -4.46 5.84
C GLY A 123 -10.93 -4.52 5.88
N ASN A 124 -11.58 -3.35 5.89
CA ASN A 124 -13.03 -3.25 5.92
C ASN A 124 -13.67 -3.40 4.54
N PHE A 125 -13.08 -2.81 3.50
CA PHE A 125 -13.75 -2.62 2.20
C PHE A 125 -12.99 -3.19 0.99
N GLY A 126 -11.73 -3.58 1.16
CA GLY A 126 -10.90 -4.15 0.11
C GLY A 126 -11.17 -5.64 -0.16
N LEU A 127 -10.39 -6.21 -1.10
CA LEU A 127 -10.44 -7.64 -1.42
C LEU A 127 -9.83 -8.47 -0.27
N ILE A 128 -10.68 -9.23 0.43
CA ILE A 128 -10.26 -9.97 1.63
C ILE A 128 -9.44 -11.23 1.37
N GLY A 129 -9.54 -11.81 0.17
CA GLY A 129 -8.74 -12.95 -0.28
C GLY A 129 -7.44 -12.57 -0.95
N GLN A 130 -7.05 -11.29 -0.93
CA GLN A 130 -5.77 -10.79 -1.42
C GLN A 130 -4.95 -10.19 -0.28
N PRO A 131 -3.66 -10.53 -0.13
CA PRO A 131 -2.80 -9.85 0.82
C PRO A 131 -2.52 -8.42 0.36
N ALA A 132 -2.58 -7.47 1.29
CA ALA A 132 -2.18 -6.09 1.08
C ALA A 132 -0.99 -5.72 1.98
N LEU A 133 -0.13 -4.84 1.51
CA LEU A 133 1.17 -4.56 2.11
C LEU A 133 1.83 -3.34 1.45
N GLY A 134 2.87 -2.84 2.10
CA GLY A 134 3.72 -1.75 1.64
C GLY A 134 3.44 -0.45 2.38
N ALA A 135 4.41 0.46 2.32
CA ALA A 135 4.32 1.77 2.94
C ALA A 135 3.37 2.73 2.20
N SER A 136 2.76 2.30 1.08
CA SER A 136 2.03 3.18 0.18
C SER A 136 0.83 3.90 0.82
N GLY A 137 0.12 3.29 1.78
CA GLY A 137 -0.92 4.00 2.56
C GLY A 137 -0.33 5.20 3.34
N ALA A 138 0.82 5.01 3.97
CA ALA A 138 1.54 6.09 4.65
C ALA A 138 2.11 7.13 3.65
N VAL A 139 2.50 6.72 2.45
CA VAL A 139 2.89 7.65 1.37
C VAL A 139 1.72 8.55 0.96
N TYR A 140 0.51 8.00 0.79
CA TYR A 140 -0.69 8.81 0.52
C TYR A 140 -1.05 9.76 1.66
N THR A 141 -0.64 9.41 2.88
CA THR A 141 -0.71 10.31 4.03
C THR A 141 0.21 11.51 3.84
N CYS A 142 1.47 11.32 3.41
CA CYS A 142 2.38 12.43 3.09
C CYS A 142 1.83 13.33 1.97
N ILE A 143 1.23 12.75 0.91
CA ILE A 143 0.68 13.51 -0.23
C ILE A 143 -0.46 14.43 0.21
N SER A 144 -1.45 13.87 0.91
CA SER A 144 -2.57 14.69 1.42
C SER A 144 -2.15 15.68 2.50
N PHE A 145 -1.15 15.33 3.33
CA PHE A 145 -0.58 16.25 4.30
C PHE A 145 0.04 17.47 3.63
N GLU A 146 0.85 17.26 2.58
CA GLU A 146 1.42 18.35 1.76
C GLU A 146 0.32 19.25 1.22
N MET A 147 -0.79 18.68 0.73
CA MET A 147 -1.91 19.47 0.22
C MET A 147 -2.50 20.38 1.31
N ILE A 148 -2.60 19.92 2.56
CA ILE A 148 -3.08 20.76 3.67
C ILE A 148 -2.05 21.84 4.05
N ASP A 149 -0.76 21.49 4.07
CA ASP A 149 0.32 22.46 4.29
C ASP A 149 0.28 23.59 3.24
N LEU A 150 0.13 23.24 1.96
CA LEU A 150 -0.04 24.18 0.86
C LEU A 150 -1.28 25.07 1.05
N ILE A 151 -2.38 24.54 1.55
CA ILE A 151 -3.60 25.34 1.82
C ILE A 151 -3.35 26.32 2.98
N TYR A 152 -2.68 25.89 4.04
CA TYR A 152 -2.38 26.74 5.20
C TYR A 152 -1.39 27.85 4.86
N ASN A 153 -0.40 27.55 4.01
CA ASN A 153 0.72 28.44 3.72
C ASN A 153 0.73 28.95 2.27
N TRP A 154 -0.41 28.90 1.58
CA TRP A 154 -0.56 29.19 0.14
C TRP A 154 0.11 30.50 -0.33
N LYS A 155 0.07 31.53 0.52
CA LYS A 155 0.63 32.86 0.19
C LYS A 155 2.15 32.93 0.25
N TYR A 156 2.78 32.01 0.95
CA TYR A 156 4.23 31.97 1.19
C TYR A 156 4.95 31.02 0.23
N GLU A 157 4.19 30.22 -0.50
CA GLU A 157 4.69 29.26 -1.47
C GLU A 157 4.97 29.93 -2.82
N ILE A 158 6.07 29.57 -3.49
CA ILE A 158 6.47 30.21 -4.76
C ILE A 158 5.55 29.76 -5.91
N LYS A 159 5.18 28.47 -5.95
CA LYS A 159 4.33 27.88 -7.01
C LYS A 159 3.23 26.95 -6.46
N PRO A 160 2.33 27.44 -5.59
CA PRO A 160 1.37 26.59 -4.88
C PRO A 160 0.42 25.85 -5.82
N LYS A 161 -0.01 26.50 -6.92
CA LYS A 161 -0.87 25.87 -7.93
C LYS A 161 -0.20 24.69 -8.63
N THR A 162 1.07 24.84 -9.00
CA THR A 162 1.82 23.78 -9.68
C THR A 162 2.05 22.60 -8.74
N ARG A 163 2.52 22.86 -7.51
CA ARG A 163 2.71 21.81 -6.50
C ARG A 163 1.42 21.05 -6.17
N LEU A 164 0.31 21.78 -5.97
CA LEU A 164 -1.00 21.17 -5.74
C LEU A 164 -1.44 20.32 -6.93
N THR A 165 -1.29 20.83 -8.16
CA THR A 165 -1.67 20.10 -9.37
C THR A 165 -0.85 18.81 -9.53
N VAL A 166 0.47 18.87 -9.30
CA VAL A 166 1.35 17.69 -9.34
C VAL A 166 0.94 16.67 -8.29
N SER A 167 0.67 17.11 -7.06
CA SER A 167 0.22 16.24 -5.96
C SER A 167 -1.09 15.53 -6.29
N ILE A 168 -2.07 16.26 -6.84
CA ILE A 168 -3.35 15.69 -7.29
C ILE A 168 -3.15 14.69 -8.42
N ILE A 169 -2.36 15.04 -9.44
CA ILE A 169 -2.07 14.15 -10.56
C ILE A 169 -1.40 12.87 -10.06
N PHE A 170 -0.42 12.99 -9.16
CA PHE A 170 0.28 11.85 -8.59
C PHE A 170 -0.66 10.95 -7.78
N ALA A 171 -1.53 11.52 -6.96
CA ALA A 171 -2.55 10.77 -6.21
C ALA A 171 -3.54 10.05 -7.15
N VAL A 172 -4.05 10.74 -8.17
CA VAL A 172 -5.00 10.16 -9.13
C VAL A 172 -4.35 9.05 -9.97
N LEU A 173 -3.13 9.26 -10.46
CA LEU A 173 -2.39 8.24 -11.21
C LEU A 173 -2.08 7.02 -10.33
N GLY A 174 -1.70 7.24 -9.08
CA GLY A 174 -1.50 6.14 -8.13
C GLY A 174 -2.78 5.33 -7.90
N LEU A 175 -3.94 5.98 -7.74
CA LEU A 175 -5.22 5.31 -7.57
C LEU A 175 -5.65 4.58 -8.86
N ALA A 176 -5.37 5.18 -10.02
CA ALA A 176 -5.61 4.54 -11.31
C ALA A 176 -4.75 3.28 -11.49
N LEU A 177 -3.48 3.33 -11.09
CA LEU A 177 -2.61 2.15 -11.06
C LEU A 177 -3.10 1.13 -10.04
N GLY A 178 -3.65 1.57 -8.91
CA GLY A 178 -4.19 0.69 -7.88
C GLY A 178 -5.47 -0.05 -8.26
N LEU A 179 -6.02 0.17 -9.46
CA LEU A 179 -7.06 -0.66 -10.06
C LEU A 179 -6.52 -1.98 -10.66
N LEU A 180 -5.18 -2.11 -10.75
CA LEU A 180 -4.50 -3.33 -11.16
C LEU A 180 -4.47 -4.35 -10.00
N PRO A 181 -4.50 -5.66 -10.30
CA PRO A 181 -4.50 -6.69 -9.27
C PRO A 181 -3.23 -6.64 -8.40
N GLY A 182 -3.41 -6.86 -7.10
CA GLY A 182 -2.32 -6.86 -6.10
C GLY A 182 -2.03 -5.50 -5.48
N LEU A 183 -2.80 -4.45 -5.82
CA LEU A 183 -2.77 -3.15 -5.17
C LEU A 183 -4.07 -2.91 -4.40
N ASP A 184 -4.00 -2.08 -3.36
CA ASP A 184 -5.13 -1.83 -2.47
C ASP A 184 -5.46 -0.33 -2.40
N ASN A 185 -6.36 0.10 -3.28
CA ASN A 185 -6.84 1.49 -3.30
C ASN A 185 -7.53 1.93 -2.01
N PHE A 186 -8.16 1.03 -1.25
CA PHE A 186 -8.73 1.42 0.05
C PHE A 186 -7.63 1.75 1.05
N SER A 187 -6.47 1.08 0.99
CA SER A 187 -5.33 1.47 1.80
C SER A 187 -4.79 2.85 1.42
N HIS A 188 -4.78 3.19 0.13
CA HIS A 188 -4.39 4.53 -0.34
C HIS A 188 -5.39 5.60 0.08
N ILE A 189 -6.68 5.36 -0.10
CA ILE A 189 -7.76 6.28 0.29
C ILE A 189 -7.75 6.49 1.81
N GLY A 190 -7.61 5.42 2.60
CA GLY A 190 -7.59 5.51 4.06
C GLY A 190 -6.39 6.29 4.57
N GLY A 191 -5.21 6.05 4.00
CA GLY A 191 -4.02 6.86 4.26
C GLY A 191 -4.20 8.33 3.86
N PHE A 192 -4.80 8.60 2.70
CA PHE A 192 -5.11 9.96 2.24
C PHE A 192 -6.07 10.69 3.19
N CYS A 193 -7.11 10.02 3.70
CA CYS A 193 -8.01 10.58 4.71
C CYS A 193 -7.25 10.92 6.01
N VAL A 194 -6.39 10.03 6.48
CA VAL A 194 -5.56 10.29 7.66
C VAL A 194 -4.59 11.44 7.42
N GLY A 195 -4.03 11.60 6.23
CA GLY A 195 -3.11 12.70 5.94
C GLY A 195 -3.79 14.05 5.83
N ILE A 196 -5.04 14.12 5.34
CA ILE A 196 -5.87 15.34 5.45
C ILE A 196 -6.05 15.73 6.92
N LEU A 197 -6.53 14.78 7.74
CA LEU A 197 -6.84 15.06 9.14
C LEU A 197 -5.56 15.32 9.96
N GLY A 198 -4.49 14.57 9.69
CA GLY A 198 -3.16 14.76 10.28
C GLY A 198 -2.54 16.09 9.87
N GLY A 199 -2.71 16.50 8.60
CA GLY A 199 -2.32 17.82 8.12
C GLY A 199 -3.04 18.92 8.88
N MET A 200 -4.35 18.80 9.07
CA MET A 200 -5.12 19.77 9.86
C MET A 200 -4.60 19.90 11.29
N VAL A 201 -4.12 18.81 11.89
CA VAL A 201 -3.63 18.77 13.27
C VAL A 201 -2.19 19.25 13.40
N PHE A 202 -1.29 18.82 12.52
CA PHE A 202 0.16 18.93 12.69
C PHE A 202 0.84 19.89 11.70
N ALA A 203 0.24 20.21 10.55
CA ALA A 203 0.88 21.11 9.59
C ALA A 203 1.11 22.49 10.23
N PRO A 204 2.29 23.11 10.07
CA PRO A 204 2.53 24.45 10.58
C PRO A 204 1.65 25.46 9.84
N SER A 205 1.22 26.50 10.54
CA SER A 205 0.35 27.54 9.96
C SER A 205 0.84 28.91 10.40
N ILE A 206 1.15 29.79 9.45
CA ILE A 206 1.55 31.17 9.76
C ILE A 206 0.30 32.02 10.04
N HIS A 207 0.21 32.62 11.23
CA HIS A 207 -0.95 33.41 11.64
C HIS A 207 -0.76 34.90 11.37
N SER A 208 -1.52 35.45 10.42
CA SER A 208 -1.51 36.89 10.11
C SER A 208 -2.41 37.73 11.03
N THR A 209 -3.46 37.13 11.60
CA THR A 209 -4.43 37.82 12.47
C THR A 209 -4.86 36.92 13.63
N LYS A 210 -5.38 37.51 14.71
CA LYS A 210 -5.95 36.74 15.85
C LYS A 210 -7.14 35.87 15.43
N THR A 211 -7.96 36.36 14.49
CA THR A 211 -9.07 35.59 13.91
C THR A 211 -8.55 34.37 13.15
N HIS A 212 -7.51 34.55 12.33
CA HIS A 212 -6.88 33.42 11.62
C HIS A 212 -6.29 32.40 12.58
N MET A 213 -5.63 32.84 13.66
CA MET A 213 -5.13 31.97 14.71
C MET A 213 -6.24 31.15 15.36
N PHE A 214 -7.33 31.79 15.77
CA PHE A 214 -8.48 31.11 16.38
C PHE A 214 -9.10 30.06 15.44
N ILE A 215 -9.32 30.42 14.17
CA ILE A 215 -9.85 29.49 13.16
C ILE A 215 -8.93 28.28 13.00
N ASN A 216 -7.62 28.47 12.90
CA ASN A 216 -6.67 27.36 12.77
C ASN A 216 -6.67 26.43 13.99
N TRP A 217 -6.74 26.98 15.21
CA TRP A 217 -6.86 26.16 16.42
C TRP A 217 -8.16 25.37 16.46
N LEU A 218 -9.28 25.98 16.04
CA LEU A 218 -10.55 25.28 15.92
C LEU A 218 -10.46 24.15 14.88
N CYS A 219 -9.85 24.40 13.70
CA CYS A 219 -9.60 23.37 12.69
C CYS A 219 -8.73 22.23 13.22
N ARG A 220 -7.70 22.52 14.02
CA ARG A 220 -6.85 21.49 14.66
C ARG A 220 -7.66 20.62 15.62
N LEU A 221 -8.49 21.22 16.48
CA LEU A 221 -9.34 20.48 17.42
C LEU A 221 -10.37 19.60 16.71
N ILE A 222 -11.02 20.14 15.67
CA ILE A 222 -11.97 19.39 14.84
C ILE A 222 -11.25 18.26 14.11
N GLY A 223 -10.10 18.53 13.49
CA GLY A 223 -9.30 17.54 12.78
C GLY A 223 -8.86 16.38 13.69
N MET A 224 -8.43 16.68 14.92
CA MET A 224 -8.09 15.67 15.92
C MET A 224 -9.30 14.80 16.29
N GLY A 225 -10.45 15.43 16.58
CA GLY A 225 -11.68 14.71 16.90
C GLY A 225 -12.13 13.79 15.77
N LEU A 226 -12.09 14.28 14.53
CA LEU A 226 -12.43 13.50 13.34
C LEU A 226 -11.43 12.37 13.06
N LEU A 227 -10.13 12.57 13.31
CA LEU A 227 -9.12 11.53 13.15
C LEU A 227 -9.35 10.37 14.12
N ILE A 228 -9.58 10.68 15.40
CA ILE A 228 -9.88 9.66 16.42
C ILE A 228 -11.19 8.94 16.07
N ALA A 229 -12.24 9.70 15.73
CA ALA A 229 -13.52 9.13 15.33
C ALA A 229 -13.38 8.21 14.10
N PHE A 230 -12.60 8.61 13.10
CA PHE A 230 -12.33 7.82 11.90
C PHE A 230 -11.65 6.48 12.24
N ILE A 231 -10.54 6.50 12.99
CA ILE A 231 -9.82 5.28 13.38
C ILE A 231 -10.71 4.37 14.25
N VAL A 232 -11.40 4.92 15.25
CA VAL A 232 -12.29 4.15 16.12
C VAL A 232 -13.44 3.54 15.32
N ALA A 233 -14.07 4.30 14.42
CA ALA A 233 -15.14 3.79 13.58
C ALA A 233 -14.67 2.62 12.69
N LEU A 234 -13.48 2.71 12.10
CA LEU A 234 -12.92 1.64 11.28
C LEU A 234 -12.58 0.39 12.09
N VAL A 235 -12.02 0.54 13.28
CA VAL A 235 -11.74 -0.58 14.19
C VAL A 235 -13.04 -1.25 14.62
N LEU A 236 -14.03 -0.47 15.05
CA LEU A 236 -15.32 -1.00 15.46
C LEU A 236 -16.05 -1.71 14.31
N ASN A 237 -16.04 -1.13 13.10
CA ASN A 237 -16.63 -1.76 11.93
C ASN A 237 -15.88 -3.06 11.57
N PHE A 238 -14.55 -3.08 11.68
CA PHE A 238 -13.74 -4.25 11.36
C PHE A 238 -13.97 -5.41 12.33
N TYR A 239 -14.28 -5.16 13.60
CA TYR A 239 -14.48 -6.25 14.58
C TYR A 239 -15.94 -6.60 14.85
N ARG A 240 -16.90 -5.68 14.62
CA ARG A 240 -18.32 -5.92 14.90
C ARG A 240 -19.13 -6.40 13.70
N ASN A 241 -18.65 -6.20 12.47
CA ASN A 241 -19.37 -6.64 11.28
C ASN A 241 -19.09 -8.12 10.98
N ASP A 242 -20.10 -8.96 10.87
CA ASP A 242 -19.90 -10.41 10.69
C ASP A 242 -19.27 -10.80 9.33
N ASP A 243 -19.48 -10.02 8.27
CA ASP A 243 -18.90 -10.31 6.94
C ASP A 243 -18.45 -9.02 6.21
N PRO A 244 -17.13 -8.79 6.06
CA PRO A 244 -16.63 -7.59 5.40
C PRO A 244 -16.97 -7.55 3.90
N ALA A 245 -17.22 -8.69 3.26
CA ALA A 245 -17.62 -8.73 1.85
C ALA A 245 -19.06 -8.26 1.61
N THR A 246 -19.91 -8.28 2.65
CA THR A 246 -21.30 -7.83 2.54
C THR A 246 -21.44 -6.33 2.78
N ALA A 247 -20.47 -5.70 3.44
CA ALA A 247 -20.49 -4.27 3.78
C ALA A 247 -20.68 -3.40 2.53
N CYS A 248 -20.06 -3.78 1.40
CA CYS A 248 -20.21 -3.07 0.15
C CYS A 248 -19.88 -3.96 -1.07
N LYS A 249 -20.91 -4.42 -1.78
CA LYS A 249 -20.78 -5.36 -2.91
C LYS A 249 -19.97 -4.80 -4.10
N TRP A 250 -20.00 -3.49 -4.30
CA TRP A 250 -19.31 -2.82 -5.42
C TRP A 250 -17.94 -2.26 -5.04
N CYS A 251 -17.65 -2.08 -3.74
CA CYS A 251 -16.43 -1.45 -3.26
C CYS A 251 -15.17 -2.17 -3.74
N ARG A 252 -15.20 -3.51 -3.84
CA ARG A 252 -14.10 -4.30 -4.40
C ARG A 252 -13.61 -3.81 -5.77
N TYR A 253 -14.47 -3.23 -6.59
CA TYR A 253 -14.12 -2.73 -7.92
C TYR A 253 -13.31 -1.43 -7.89
N LEU A 254 -13.28 -0.74 -6.74
CA LEU A 254 -12.36 0.37 -6.52
C LEU A 254 -10.92 -0.09 -6.31
N SER A 255 -10.67 -1.34 -5.89
CA SER A 255 -9.32 -1.90 -5.77
C SER A 255 -8.93 -2.79 -6.95
N CYS A 256 -9.88 -3.24 -7.78
CA CYS A 256 -9.58 -4.27 -8.78
C CYS A 256 -10.69 -4.33 -9.85
N LEU A 257 -10.35 -4.06 -11.11
CA LEU A 257 -11.35 -4.06 -12.18
C LEU A 257 -11.88 -5.47 -12.49
N PRO A 258 -13.19 -5.63 -12.76
CA PRO A 258 -13.83 -6.94 -13.00
C PRO A 258 -13.31 -7.69 -14.24
N MET A 259 -12.52 -7.02 -15.09
CA MET A 259 -11.88 -7.61 -16.27
C MET A 259 -10.77 -8.61 -15.92
N PHE A 260 -10.21 -8.55 -14.71
CA PHE A 260 -9.22 -9.52 -14.25
C PHE A 260 -9.87 -10.61 -13.40
N ASP A 261 -9.57 -11.88 -13.70
CA ASP A 261 -10.11 -13.01 -12.93
C ASP A 261 -9.70 -12.95 -11.45
N ALA A 262 -8.53 -12.37 -11.17
CA ALA A 262 -8.00 -11.99 -9.86
C ALA A 262 -8.98 -11.18 -8.97
N CYS A 263 -9.89 -10.42 -9.59
CA CYS A 263 -10.79 -9.50 -8.93
C CYS A 263 -12.19 -10.10 -8.66
N ARG A 264 -12.43 -11.36 -9.05
CA ARG A 264 -13.73 -12.02 -8.90
C ARG A 264 -13.88 -12.67 -7.52
N GLY A 265 -15.11 -12.75 -7.03
CA GLY A 265 -15.42 -13.35 -5.73
C GLY A 265 -14.71 -12.64 -4.58
N TYR A 266 -13.98 -13.41 -3.77
CA TYR A 266 -13.12 -12.91 -2.69
C TYR A 266 -11.69 -12.59 -3.14
N GLY A 267 -11.36 -12.84 -4.42
CA GLY A 267 -10.03 -12.63 -5.00
C GLY A 267 -9.04 -13.77 -4.75
N THR A 268 -9.46 -15.00 -4.50
CA THR A 268 -8.54 -16.15 -4.37
C THR A 268 -8.19 -16.77 -5.72
N TYR A 269 -6.92 -17.17 -5.93
CA TYR A 269 -6.38 -17.63 -7.22
C TYR A 269 -6.45 -19.14 -7.48
N TYR A 270 -7.04 -19.93 -6.59
CA TYR A 270 -6.84 -21.39 -6.58
C TYR A 270 -8.14 -22.15 -6.78
N GLU A 271 -8.18 -23.00 -7.82
CA GLU A 271 -9.20 -24.04 -8.00
C GLU A 271 -8.63 -25.38 -7.52
N LEU A 272 -9.41 -26.13 -6.73
CA LEU A 272 -9.06 -27.52 -6.39
C LEU A 272 -9.10 -28.35 -7.68
N GLY A 273 -7.97 -28.97 -8.02
CA GLY A 273 -7.90 -29.88 -9.15
C GLY A 273 -8.63 -31.20 -8.87
N THR A 274 -9.92 -31.27 -9.18
CA THR A 274 -10.60 -32.52 -9.57
C THR A 274 -11.46 -32.21 -10.78
N TYR A 275 -10.96 -32.54 -11.98
CA TYR A 275 -11.64 -32.41 -13.28
C TYR A 275 -12.58 -31.20 -13.45
N ALA A 276 -12.04 -30.03 -13.79
CA ALA A 276 -12.81 -29.02 -14.51
C ALA A 276 -11.86 -28.14 -15.33
N TYR A 277 -12.15 -28.00 -16.61
CA TYR A 277 -11.46 -27.08 -17.52
C TYR A 277 -11.97 -25.66 -17.25
N SER A 278 -11.04 -24.71 -17.07
CA SER A 278 -11.32 -23.31 -17.38
C SER A 278 -10.11 -22.69 -18.09
N HIS A 279 -10.37 -22.12 -19.26
CA HIS A 279 -9.39 -21.47 -20.12
C HIS A 279 -8.89 -20.16 -19.49
N LEU A 280 -7.81 -20.22 -18.72
CA LEU A 280 -7.12 -19.02 -18.24
C LEU A 280 -6.06 -18.58 -19.25
N ARG A 281 -6.39 -17.55 -20.04
CA ARG A 281 -5.42 -16.73 -20.76
C ARG A 281 -4.68 -15.86 -19.74
N TYR A 282 -3.51 -16.28 -19.34
CA TYR A 282 -2.58 -15.47 -18.56
C TYR A 282 -2.17 -14.22 -19.34
N ILE A 283 -2.18 -13.06 -18.68
CA ILE A 283 -1.27 -11.96 -19.02
C ILE A 283 0.10 -12.37 -18.47
N ASN A 284 0.80 -13.18 -19.26
CA ASN A 284 2.21 -13.48 -19.08
C ASN A 284 3.00 -12.20 -19.39
N TYR A 285 3.52 -11.51 -18.38
CA TYR A 285 4.73 -10.72 -18.58
C TYR A 285 5.93 -11.64 -18.41
N ASP A 286 6.10 -12.55 -19.37
CA ASP A 286 7.32 -13.33 -19.54
C ASP A 286 8.41 -12.41 -20.10
N PHE A 287 8.95 -11.55 -19.23
CA PHE A 287 10.16 -10.77 -19.48
C PHE A 287 11.40 -11.51 -18.94
N ARG A 288 11.23 -12.77 -18.49
CA ARG A 288 12.21 -13.47 -17.64
C ARG A 288 13.27 -14.25 -18.42
N TRP A 289 13.21 -14.32 -19.75
CA TRP A 289 14.18 -15.10 -20.54
C TRP A 289 14.87 -14.43 -21.74
N ARG A 290 14.50 -13.21 -22.14
CA ARG A 290 15.22 -12.51 -23.23
C ARG A 290 16.44 -11.69 -22.78
N PHE A 291 16.40 -11.10 -21.59
CA PHE A 291 17.49 -10.23 -21.12
C PHE A 291 18.73 -11.00 -20.63
N TYR A 292 18.54 -12.21 -20.10
CA TYR A 292 19.64 -13.04 -19.58
C TYR A 292 20.51 -13.65 -20.70
N ASN A 293 19.92 -13.94 -21.86
CA ASN A 293 20.64 -14.52 -23.01
C ASN A 293 21.42 -13.47 -23.82
N GLU A 294 21.00 -12.21 -23.82
CA GLU A 294 21.74 -11.13 -24.51
C GLU A 294 23.01 -10.70 -23.75
N LEU A 295 23.02 -10.78 -22.41
CA LEU A 295 24.20 -10.43 -21.62
C LEU A 295 25.25 -11.55 -21.55
N ALA A 296 24.86 -12.81 -21.75
CA ALA A 296 25.77 -13.96 -21.69
C ALA A 296 26.62 -14.16 -22.97
N THR A 297 26.37 -13.41 -24.05
CA THR A 297 26.98 -13.66 -25.38
C THR A 297 28.04 -12.65 -25.83
N LYS A 298 28.39 -11.62 -25.05
CA LYS A 298 29.50 -10.71 -25.39
C LYS A 298 30.73 -10.90 -24.49
N LYS A 299 31.72 -11.59 -25.05
CA LYS A 299 33.08 -11.82 -24.52
C LYS A 299 33.93 -10.52 -24.48
N ARG A 300 34.51 -10.27 -23.28
CA ARG A 300 35.97 -10.15 -22.96
C ARG A 300 36.75 -8.80 -23.20
N LEU A 301 37.01 -8.09 -22.07
CA LEU A 301 38.26 -7.41 -21.55
C LEU A 301 38.90 -6.22 -22.35
N PRO A 302 39.72 -5.29 -21.74
CA PRO A 302 40.61 -5.46 -20.58
C PRO A 302 40.64 -4.31 -19.52
N SER A 303 41.65 -4.42 -18.64
CA SER A 303 41.90 -3.89 -17.30
C SER A 303 42.45 -2.46 -17.13
N SER A 304 42.31 -1.97 -15.89
CA SER A 304 43.11 -0.95 -15.14
C SER A 304 42.86 0.54 -15.40
N HIS A 305 42.45 1.30 -14.37
CA HIS A 305 43.27 2.24 -13.59
C HIS A 305 42.41 3.03 -12.57
N TYR A 306 43.12 3.63 -11.61
CA TYR A 306 42.72 4.26 -10.34
C TYR A 306 41.82 5.53 -10.41
N LEU A 307 41.25 5.84 -9.22
CA LEU A 307 41.00 7.15 -8.59
C LEU A 307 39.70 7.97 -8.87
N SER A 308 39.04 8.27 -7.73
CA SER A 308 38.49 9.59 -7.32
C SER A 308 37.10 10.05 -7.78
N THR A 309 36.28 10.37 -6.77
CA THR A 309 35.25 11.44 -6.67
C THR A 309 33.97 11.36 -7.52
N SER A 310 32.82 11.44 -6.83
CA SER A 310 31.39 11.71 -7.19
C SER A 310 31.07 12.44 -8.52
N PRO A 311 29.81 12.52 -9.01
CA PRO A 311 28.52 11.93 -8.58
C PRO A 311 27.75 11.23 -9.74
N PHE A 312 26.82 10.30 -9.44
CA PHE A 312 25.94 9.69 -10.43
C PHE A 312 24.48 10.07 -10.17
N LEU A 313 24.06 11.24 -10.66
CA LEU A 313 22.66 11.58 -10.93
C LEU A 313 22.67 12.49 -12.16
N SER A 314 22.03 12.04 -13.25
CA SER A 314 21.95 12.76 -14.51
C SER A 314 21.07 14.01 -14.38
N PRO A 315 21.30 15.06 -15.18
CA PRO A 315 20.55 16.32 -15.10
C PRO A 315 19.02 16.16 -15.31
N LEU A 316 18.58 15.14 -16.05
CA LEU A 316 17.16 14.84 -16.24
C LEU A 316 16.45 14.36 -14.95
N PHE A 317 17.19 13.76 -14.02
CA PHE A 317 16.67 13.28 -12.74
C PHE A 317 16.55 14.44 -11.71
N CYS A 318 17.40 15.46 -11.84
CA CYS A 318 17.29 16.70 -11.06
C CYS A 318 16.12 17.58 -11.51
N ASP A 319 15.78 17.61 -12.80
CA ASP A 319 14.63 18.40 -13.28
C ASP A 319 13.28 17.86 -12.80
N LEU A 320 13.16 16.53 -12.64
CA LEU A 320 11.96 15.92 -12.07
C LEU A 320 11.84 16.17 -10.56
N LEU A 321 12.97 16.20 -9.84
CA LEU A 321 13.05 16.53 -8.41
C LEU A 321 12.85 18.03 -8.15
N GLY A 322 13.29 18.90 -9.06
CA GLY A 322 13.14 20.36 -8.98
C GLY A 322 11.69 20.85 -9.08
N ILE A 323 10.78 20.04 -9.63
CA ILE A 323 9.33 20.32 -9.64
C ILE A 323 8.71 20.07 -8.26
N LEU A 324 9.33 19.23 -7.44
CA LEU A 324 8.90 18.90 -6.07
C LEU A 324 9.70 19.67 -4.99
N SER A 325 10.69 20.48 -5.36
CA SER A 325 11.57 21.17 -4.41
C SER A 325 11.68 22.68 -4.63
N VAL A 326 10.58 23.34 -5.02
CA VAL A 326 10.47 24.82 -5.02
C VAL A 326 9.10 25.28 -4.57
#